data_AF-A0A536VMP6-F1
#
_entry.id   AF-A0A536VMP6-F1
#
_cell.length_a   1.000
_cell.length_b   1.000
_cell.length_c   1.000
_cell.angle_alpha   90.00
_cell.angle_beta   90.00
_cell.angle_gamma   90.00
#
_symmetry.space_group_name_H-M   'P 1'
#
loop_
_entity.id
_entity.type
_entity.pdbx_description
1 polymer ?
#
loop_
_entity_poly.entity_id
_entity_poly.type
_entity_poly.pdbx_seq_one_letter_code
_entity_poly.pdbx_strand_id
1 'polypeptide(L)' 'MKLLFKLLLSAAAAALSLGAAAQEFTLKVHHFWPPGAMPPTKILQPWCDKIAADSGNKMKCQIYPAMQLGGTPPQ' A
#
# COMPACT_ATOMS: atom_id res chain seq x y z
N MET A 1 -7.33 26.78 -40.58
CA MET A 1 -6.93 25.38 -40.26
C MET A 1 -5.73 25.25 -39.30
N LYS A 2 -4.58 25.88 -39.55
CA LYS A 2 -3.35 25.65 -38.76
C LYS A 2 -3.46 25.99 -37.26
N LEU A 3 -4.26 27.00 -36.88
CA LEU A 3 -4.51 27.35 -35.47
C LEU A 3 -5.40 26.31 -34.75
N LEU A 4 -6.47 25.85 -35.41
CA LEU A 4 -7.35 24.81 -34.86
C LEU A 4 -6.59 23.49 -34.62
N PHE A 5 -5.69 23.13 -35.54
CA PHE A 5 -4.88 21.92 -35.40
C PHE A 5 -3.91 22.01 -34.20
N LYS A 6 -3.30 23.19 -33.96
CA LYS A 6 -2.45 23.42 -32.80
C LYS A 6 -3.22 23.37 -31.49
N LEU A 7 -4.42 23.94 -31.45
CA LEU A 7 -5.31 23.90 -30.28
C LEU A 7 -5.73 22.47 -29.93
N LEU A 8 -6.10 21.67 -30.93
CA LEU A 8 -6.46 20.26 -30.74
C LEU A 8 -5.29 19.42 -30.23
N LEU A 9 -4.08 19.66 -30.76
CA LEU A 9 -2.87 18.96 -30.32
C LEU A 9 -2.48 19.31 -28.87
N SER A 10 -2.70 20.57 -28.47
CA SER A 10 -2.46 21.05 -27.11
C SER A 10 -3.42 20.41 -26.10
N ALA A 11 -4.70 20.31 -26.47
CA ALA A 11 -5.73 19.68 -25.63
C ALA A 11 -5.48 18.17 -25.46
N ALA A 12 -5.04 17.48 -26.52
CA ALA A 12 -4.69 16.06 -26.45
C ALA A 12 -3.49 15.80 -25.52
N ALA A 13 -2.48 16.67 -25.51
CA ALA A 13 -1.33 16.57 -24.61
C ALA A 13 -1.73 16.77 -23.13
N ALA A 14 -2.67 17.68 -22.85
CA ALA A 14 -3.19 17.89 -21.49
C ALA A 14 -4.08 16.72 -21.00
N ALA A 15 -4.76 16.01 -21.89
CA ALA A 15 -5.53 14.82 -21.53
C ALA A 15 -4.63 13.62 -21.16
N LEU A 16 -3.40 13.58 -21.67
CA LEU A 16 -2.41 12.55 -21.33
C LEU A 16 -1.70 12.83 -19.99
N SER A 17 -1.85 14.04 -19.43
CA SER A 17 -1.25 14.41 -18.14
C SER A 17 -2.18 14.17 -16.94
N LEU A 18 -3.26 13.38 -17.09
CA LEU A 18 -3.94 12.82 -15.93
C LEU A 18 -2.95 11.88 -15.22
N GLY A 19 -2.30 12.40 -14.17
CA GLY A 19 -1.37 11.62 -13.36
C GLY A 19 -2.04 10.36 -12.82
N ALA A 20 -1.31 9.24 -12.87
CA ALA A 20 -1.78 8.00 -12.26
C ALA A 20 -2.02 8.22 -10.76
N ALA A 21 -3.26 8.05 -10.31
CA ALA A 21 -3.56 8.01 -8.88
C ALA A 21 -2.85 6.79 -8.30
N ALA A 22 -1.84 7.01 -7.46
CA ALA A 22 -1.13 5.91 -6.82
C ALA A 22 -2.10 5.14 -5.92
N GLN A 23 -2.32 3.88 -6.26
CA GLN A 23 -3.24 2.97 -5.56
C GLN A 23 -2.90 2.85 -4.08
N GLU A 24 -3.94 2.67 -3.28
CA GLU A 24 -3.83 2.32 -1.87
C GLU A 24 -3.97 0.81 -1.71
N PHE A 25 -3.10 0.19 -0.90
CA PHE A 25 -3.09 -1.25 -0.69
C PHE A 25 -3.00 -1.58 0.81
N THR A 26 -3.67 -2.66 1.21
CA THR A 26 -3.57 -3.23 2.55
C THR A 26 -2.66 -4.46 2.54
N LEU A 27 -1.56 -4.40 3.29
CA LEU A 27 -0.64 -5.52 3.47
C LEU A 27 -1.17 -6.41 4.60
N LYS A 28 -1.62 -7.61 4.27
CA LYS A 28 -2.03 -8.60 5.27
C LYS A 28 -0.80 -9.29 5.85
N VAL A 29 -0.50 -9.03 7.13
CA VAL A 29 0.66 -9.59 7.83
C VAL A 29 0.19 -10.71 8.75
N HIS A 30 0.38 -11.95 8.30
CA HIS A 30 -0.03 -13.15 9.03
C HIS A 30 1.14 -13.75 9.80
N HIS A 31 0.91 -14.12 11.06
CA HIS A 31 1.93 -14.77 11.88
C HIS A 31 1.35 -15.64 13.00
N PHE A 32 2.20 -16.50 13.58
CA PHE A 32 1.81 -17.47 14.59
C PHE A 32 1.80 -16.93 16.03
N TRP A 33 2.59 -15.88 16.31
CA TRP A 33 2.67 -15.34 17.67
C TRP A 33 1.31 -14.81 18.18
N PRO A 34 1.04 -14.91 19.50
CA PRO A 34 -0.12 -14.26 20.10
C PRO A 34 0.03 -12.72 20.06
N PRO A 35 -1.07 -11.95 20.15
CA PRO A 35 -1.06 -10.50 19.97
C PRO A 35 -0.08 -9.73 20.89
N GLY A 36 0.10 -10.20 22.13
CA GLY A 36 0.95 -9.53 23.13
C GLY A 36 2.43 -9.93 23.10
N ALA A 37 2.84 -10.84 22.20
CA ALA A 37 4.23 -11.28 22.15
C ALA A 37 5.18 -10.16 21.70
N MET A 38 6.46 -10.30 22.03
CA MET A 38 7.48 -9.32 21.67
C MET A 38 7.58 -9.11 20.14
N PRO A 39 7.66 -10.15 19.28
CA PRO A 39 7.80 -9.93 17.84
C PRO A 39 6.68 -9.09 17.19
N PRO A 40 5.38 -9.37 17.36
CA PRO A 40 4.34 -8.53 16.76
C PRO A 40 4.34 -7.10 17.31
N THR A 41 4.59 -6.91 18.61
CA THR A 41 4.50 -5.60 19.25
C THR A 41 5.73 -4.71 19.08
N LYS A 42 6.93 -5.30 19.01
CA LYS A 42 8.20 -4.57 18.97
C LYS A 42 8.92 -4.62 17.62
N ILE A 43 8.51 -5.52 16.72
CA ILE A 43 9.13 -5.68 15.41
C ILE A 43 8.11 -5.40 14.30
N LEU A 44 7.01 -6.16 14.24
CA LEU A 44 6.07 -6.06 13.13
C LEU A 44 5.30 -4.74 13.15
N GLN A 45 4.79 -4.29 14.30
CA GLN A 45 4.07 -3.03 14.39
C GLN A 45 4.95 -1.83 13.98
N PRO A 46 6.17 -1.63 14.53
CA PRO A 46 7.03 -0.53 14.09
C PRO A 46 7.44 -0.60 12.61
N TRP A 47 7.65 -1.81 12.07
CA TRP A 47 7.91 -2.00 10.65
C TRP A 47 6.72 -1.59 9.79
N CYS A 48 5.51 -1.94 10.19
CA CYS A 48 4.26 -1.54 9.54
C CYS A 48 4.02 -0.03 9.61
N ASP A 49 4.32 0.59 10.76
CA ASP A 49 4.25 2.05 10.92
C ASP A 49 5.24 2.75 9.97
N LYS A 50 6.44 2.19 9.82
CA LYS A 50 7.44 2.70 8.88
C LYS A 50 6.99 2.56 7.42
N ILE A 51 6.38 1.45 7.04
CA ILE A 51 5.78 1.28 5.70
C ILE A 51 4.70 2.34 5.44
N ALA A 52 3.82 2.58 6.40
CA ALA A 52 2.79 3.62 6.28
C ALA A 52 3.41 5.00 6.11
N ALA A 53 4.43 5.35 6.91
CA ALA A 53 5.12 6.63 6.80
C ALA A 53 5.83 6.81 5.45
N ASP A 54 6.67 5.84 5.06
CA ASP A 54 7.50 5.92 3.85
C ASP A 54 6.64 5.91 2.56
N SER A 55 5.47 5.27 2.60
CA SER A 55 4.53 5.22 1.47
C SER A 55 3.60 6.45 1.39
N GLY A 56 3.71 7.42 2.30
CA GLY A 56 2.74 8.52 2.38
C GLY A 56 1.32 8.02 2.68
N ASN A 57 1.19 7.02 3.55
CA ASN A 57 -0.03 6.32 3.95
C ASN A 57 -0.73 5.50 2.85
N LYS A 58 -0.10 5.28 1.69
CA LYS A 58 -0.65 4.47 0.60
C LYS A 58 -0.60 2.97 0.88
N MET A 59 0.30 2.53 1.74
CA MET A 59 0.45 1.14 2.15
C MET A 59 0.20 1.04 3.65
N LYS A 60 -0.84 0.31 4.05
CA LYS A 60 -1.16 0.09 5.47
C LYS A 60 -1.16 -1.40 5.78
N CYS A 61 -0.60 -1.78 6.92
CA CYS A 61 -0.68 -3.16 7.36
C CYS A 61 -2.03 -3.47 8.02
N GLN A 62 -2.47 -4.71 7.87
CA GLN A 62 -3.45 -5.37 8.71
C GLN A 62 -2.82 -6.62 9.31
N ILE A 63 -2.62 -6.63 10.62
CA ILE A 63 -1.92 -7.72 11.33
C ILE A 63 -2.94 -8.79 11.73
N TYR A 64 -2.63 -10.04 11.41
CA TYR A 64 -3.40 -11.24 11.72
C TYR A 64 -2.58 -12.18 12.61
N PRO A 65 -2.62 -11.99 13.94
CA PRO A 65 -1.89 -12.82 14.89
C PRO A 65 -2.51 -14.22 15.03
N ALA A 66 -1.87 -15.09 15.80
CA ALA A 66 -2.40 -16.38 16.25
C ALA A 66 -2.98 -17.25 15.10
N MET A 67 -2.33 -17.25 13.94
CA MET A 67 -2.74 -18.03 12.77
C MET A 67 -4.20 -17.78 12.32
N GLN A 68 -4.73 -16.56 12.49
CA GLN A 68 -6.12 -16.21 12.15
C GLN A 68 -6.54 -16.47 10.70
N LEU A 69 -5.60 -16.47 9.75
CA LEU A 69 -5.87 -16.76 8.33
C LEU A 69 -5.69 -18.25 7.97
N GLY A 70 -5.60 -19.12 8.99
CA GLY A 70 -5.41 -20.57 8.83
C GLY A 70 -3.94 -20.98 8.78
N GLY A 71 -3.72 -22.29 8.63
CA GLY A 71 -2.40 -22.92 8.71
C GLY A 71 -2.04 -23.34 10.14
N THR A 72 -1.16 -24.34 10.25
CA THR A 72 -0.62 -24.82 11.52
C THR A 72 0.87 -24.45 11.56
N PRO A 73 1.37 -23.78 12.60
CA PRO A 73 2.79 -23.50 12.71
C PRO A 73 3.58 -24.82 12.72
N PRO A 74 4.66 -24.94 11.93
CA PRO A 74 5.56 -26.08 12.06
C PRO A 74 6.15 -26.06 13.49
N GLN A 75 6.20 -27.24 14.10
CA GLN A 75 6.83 -27.46 15.41
C GLN A 75 8.34 -27.45 15.24
#